data_AF-A4VCJ2-F1
#
_entry.id   AF-A4VCJ2-F1
#
_cell.length_a   1.000
_cell.length_b   1.000
_cell.length_c   1.000
_cell.angle_alpha   90.00
_cell.angle_beta   90.00
_cell.angle_gamma   90.00
#
_symmetry.space_group_name_H-M   'P 1'
#
loop_
_entity.id
_entity.type
_entity.pdbx_description
1 polymer ?
#
loop_
_entity_poly.entity_id
_entity_poly.type
_entity_poly.pdbx_seq_one_letter_code
_entity_poly.pdbx_strand_id
1 'polypeptide(L)'
;AFYGRPCSKPEKMLKKATYDKAYTDELVELHRRLMALRERNVLQQIVNLIEETGHFNVTNTTFDFDLFSLDESTVRKLQSCLEAVAT
;
A
#
# COMPACT_ATOMS: atom_id res chain seq x y z
N ALA A 1 -13.56 -41.11 13.31
CA ALA A 1 -12.33 -40.32 13.21
C ALA A 1 -12.45 -39.41 11.98
N PHE A 2 -12.50 -38.10 12.17
CA PHE A 2 -12.52 -37.14 11.06
C PHE A 2 -11.09 -36.94 10.56
N TYR A 3 -10.80 -37.40 9.34
CA TYR A 3 -9.55 -37.10 8.65
C TYR A 3 -9.57 -35.61 8.26
N GLY A 4 -8.78 -34.80 8.96
CA GLY A 4 -8.54 -33.41 8.59
C GLY A 4 -7.88 -33.34 7.21
N ARG A 5 -8.51 -32.62 6.28
CA ARG A 5 -7.87 -32.24 5.01
C ARG A 5 -6.68 -31.34 5.30
N PRO A 6 -5.50 -31.53 4.67
CA PRO A 6 -4.50 -30.48 4.64
C PRO A 6 -5.04 -29.38 3.72
N CYS A 7 -5.34 -28.22 4.29
CA CYS A 7 -5.64 -27.02 3.53
C CYS A 7 -4.35 -26.59 2.82
N SER A 8 -4.28 -26.82 1.51
CA SER A 8 -3.19 -26.35 0.65
C SER A 8 -3.10 -24.83 0.71
N LYS A 9 -2.06 -24.32 1.36
CA LYS A 9 -1.72 -22.89 1.34
C LYS A 9 -1.22 -22.53 -0.07
N PRO A 10 -1.73 -21.49 -0.74
CA PRO A 10 -1.16 -21.05 -2.00
C PRO A 10 0.23 -20.45 -1.77
N GLU A 11 1.20 -21.05 -2.46
CA GLU A 11 2.62 -20.69 -2.49
C GLU A 11 2.85 -19.37 -3.27
N LYS A 12 2.57 -18.23 -2.64
CA LYS A 12 3.02 -16.91 -3.13
C LYS A 12 3.72 -16.10 -2.05
N MET A 13 4.68 -16.69 -1.34
CA MET A 13 5.45 -15.97 -0.32
C MET A 13 6.96 -16.25 -0.42
N LEU A 14 7.60 -15.84 -1.53
CA LEU A 14 9.08 -15.88 -1.60
C LEU A 14 9.73 -14.65 -2.22
N LYS A 15 9.15 -13.46 -2.03
CA LYS A 15 9.86 -12.18 -2.23
C LYS A 15 9.76 -11.21 -1.05
N LYS A 16 9.33 -11.69 0.13
CA LYS A 16 9.13 -10.88 1.35
C LYS A 16 10.34 -10.83 2.30
N ALA A 17 11.49 -11.33 1.86
CA ALA A 17 12.80 -11.13 2.49
C ALA A 17 13.67 -10.56 1.38
N THR A 18 14.03 -9.28 1.32
CA THR A 18 14.39 -8.35 2.38
C THR A 18 14.23 -6.97 1.76
N TYR A 19 13.19 -6.22 2.12
CA TYR A 19 13.20 -4.80 1.77
C TYR A 19 14.38 -4.18 2.54
N ASP A 20 15.28 -3.49 1.84
CA ASP A 20 16.41 -2.86 2.51
C ASP A 20 15.90 -1.80 3.50
N LYS A 21 16.70 -1.52 4.53
CA LYS A 21 16.36 -0.52 5.55
C LYS A 21 16.04 0.83 4.90
N ALA A 22 16.77 1.24 3.85
CA ALA A 22 16.52 2.49 3.16
C ALA A 22 15.10 2.55 2.56
N TYR A 23 14.67 1.50 1.86
CA TYR A 23 13.34 1.44 1.27
C TYR A 23 12.23 1.40 2.34
N THR A 24 12.49 0.71 3.45
CA THR A 24 11.56 0.67 4.58
C THR A 24 11.39 2.04 5.22
N ASP A 25 12.50 2.78 5.42
CA ASP A 25 12.47 4.17 5.91
C ASP A 25 11.68 5.09 4.95
N GLU A 26 11.85 4.94 3.63
CA GLU A 26 11.08 5.70 2.63
C GLU A 26 9.57 5.43 2.73
N LEU A 27 9.16 4.17 2.89
CA LEU A 27 7.75 3.81 3.04
C LEU A 27 7.14 4.37 4.34
N VAL A 28 7.92 4.39 5.43
CA VAL A 28 7.49 4.97 6.71
C VAL A 28 7.29 6.48 6.59
N GLU A 29 8.20 7.18 5.91
CA GLU A 29 8.03 8.60 5.65
C GLU A 29 6.80 8.88 4.77
N LEU A 30 6.61 8.06 3.73
CA LEU A 30 5.45 8.15 2.84
C LEU A 30 4.13 8.00 3.63
N HIS A 31 4.03 6.99 4.50
CA HIS A 31 2.87 6.79 5.37
C HIS A 31 2.59 8.02 6.25
N ARG A 32 3.63 8.58 6.87
CA ARG A 32 3.49 9.78 7.72
C ARG A 32 2.94 10.97 6.93
N ARG A 33 3.42 11.19 5.71
CA ARG A 33 2.94 12.27 4.83
C ARG A 33 1.48 12.03 4.42
N LEU A 34 1.12 10.79 4.06
CA LEU A 34 -0.25 10.41 3.73
C LEU A 34 -1.22 10.67 4.90
N MET A 35 -0.83 10.32 6.13
CA MET A 35 -1.65 10.57 7.33
C MET A 35 -1.82 12.05 7.67
N ALA A 36 -0.88 12.91 7.26
CA ALA A 36 -0.98 14.36 7.44
C ALA A 36 -1.73 15.06 6.29
N LEU A 37 -1.95 14.39 5.16
CA LEU A 37 -2.55 14.96 3.97
C LEU A 37 -4.02 15.31 4.20
N ARG A 38 -4.39 16.56 3.88
CA ARG A 38 -5.78 17.06 3.93
C ARG A 38 -6.30 17.53 2.57
N GLU A 39 -5.42 17.55 1.57
CA GLU A 39 -5.70 18.08 0.24
C GLU A 39 -6.63 17.12 -0.53
N ARG A 40 -7.90 17.49 -0.71
CA ARG A 40 -8.92 16.61 -1.30
C ARG A 40 -8.58 16.14 -2.71
N ASN A 41 -8.01 17.02 -3.52
CA ASN A 41 -7.62 16.70 -4.90
C ASN A 41 -6.56 15.60 -4.96
N VAL A 42 -5.60 15.63 -4.03
CA VAL A 42 -4.54 14.63 -3.98
C VAL A 42 -5.02 13.34 -3.33
N LEU A 43 -5.86 13.43 -2.30
CA LEU A 43 -6.52 12.25 -1.73
C LEU A 43 -7.29 11.46 -2.79
N GLN A 44 -8.05 12.14 -3.65
CA GLN A 44 -8.77 11.46 -4.74
C GLN A 44 -7.81 10.79 -5.74
N GLN A 45 -6.70 11.45 -6.10
CA GLN A 45 -5.70 10.86 -6.99
C GLN A 45 -5.06 9.60 -6.37
N ILE A 46 -4.77 9.64 -5.07
CA ILE A 46 -4.27 8.48 -4.33
C ILE A 46 -5.30 7.36 -4.34
N VAL A 47 -6.57 7.64 -4.02
CA VAL A 47 -7.64 6.63 -4.03
C VAL A 47 -7.74 5.98 -5.40
N ASN A 48 -7.83 6.75 -6.48
CA ASN A 48 -7.91 6.22 -7.85
C ASN A 48 -6.69 5.33 -8.17
N LEU A 49 -5.49 5.78 -7.81
CA LEU A 49 -4.26 5.04 -8.05
C LEU A 49 -4.24 3.69 -7.31
N ILE A 50 -4.67 3.68 -6.05
CA ILE A 50 -4.74 2.46 -5.24
C ILE A 50 -5.85 1.53 -5.76
N GLU A 51 -6.99 2.09 -6.19
CA GLU A 51 -8.07 1.31 -6.79
C GLU A 51 -7.62 0.55 -8.04
N GLU A 52 -6.79 1.16 -8.90
CA GLU A 52 -6.22 0.50 -10.08
C GLU A 52 -5.36 -0.73 -9.72
N THR A 53 -4.77 -0.76 -8.52
CA THR A 53 -3.96 -1.90 -8.08
C THR A 53 -4.80 -3.08 -7.58
N GLY A 54 -6.03 -2.83 -7.11
CA GLY A 54 -6.84 -3.85 -6.44
C GLY A 54 -6.32 -4.29 -5.06
N HIS A 55 -5.22 -3.70 -4.55
CA HIS A 55 -4.59 -4.05 -3.28
C HIS A 55 -5.06 -3.15 -2.12
N PHE A 56 -6.38 -3.12 -1.90
CA PHE A 56 -7.01 -2.28 -0.88
C PHE A 56 -8.16 -3.01 -0.19
N ASN A 57 -8.54 -2.48 0.98
CA ASN A 57 -9.71 -2.91 1.73
C ASN A 57 -10.61 -1.70 1.97
N VAL A 58 -11.88 -1.84 1.62
CA VAL A 58 -12.90 -0.83 1.96
C VAL A 58 -13.73 -1.34 3.11
N THR A 59 -13.85 -0.51 4.15
CA THR A 59 -14.80 -0.71 5.24
C THR A 59 -15.90 0.34 5.16
N ASN A 60 -16.92 0.24 6.02
CA ASN A 60 -17.99 1.23 6.10
C ASN A 60 -17.50 2.65 6.39
N THR A 61 -16.30 2.80 6.97
CA THR A 61 -15.79 4.08 7.47
C THR A 61 -14.45 4.48 6.88
N THR A 62 -13.74 3.56 6.23
CA THR A 62 -12.36 3.80 5.79
C THR A 62 -12.06 3.11 4.46
N PHE A 63 -11.15 3.74 3.72
CA PHE A 63 -10.45 3.15 2.60
C PHE A 63 -9.01 2.88 3.06
N ASP A 64 -8.64 1.61 3.14
CA ASP A 64 -7.37 1.14 3.71
C ASP A 64 -6.54 0.41 2.65
N PHE A 65 -5.22 0.54 2.72
CA PHE A 65 -4.31 -0.18 1.83
C PHE A 65 -2.93 -0.34 2.48
N ASP A 66 -2.27 -1.44 2.14
CA ASP A 66 -0.94 -1.75 2.65
C ASP A 66 0.14 -1.31 1.65
N LEU A 67 1.03 -0.39 2.07
CA LEU A 67 2.16 0.05 1.23
C LEU A 67 3.06 -1.12 0.80
N PHE A 68 3.24 -2.12 1.66
CA PHE A 68 4.03 -3.32 1.35
C PHE A 68 3.38 -4.26 0.32
N SER A 69 2.10 -4.08 0.04
CA SER A 69 1.37 -4.86 -0.96
C SER A 69 1.38 -4.20 -2.34
N LEU A 70 1.89 -2.97 -2.45
CA LEU A 70 1.98 -2.22 -3.70
C LEU A 70 3.31 -2.48 -4.42
N ASP A 71 3.28 -2.42 -5.74
CA ASP A 71 4.49 -2.41 -6.55
C ASP A 71 5.26 -1.08 -6.44
N GLU A 72 6.58 -1.12 -6.67
CA GLU A 72 7.47 0.04 -6.55
C GLU A 72 7.04 1.23 -7.43
N SER A 73 6.49 0.96 -8.62
CA SER A 73 6.00 2.00 -9.52
C SER A 73 4.81 2.77 -8.95
N THR A 74 3.92 2.09 -8.23
CA THR A 74 2.79 2.72 -7.52
C THR A 74 3.29 3.57 -6.36
N VAL A 75 4.27 3.06 -5.59
CA VAL A 75 4.91 3.82 -4.51
C VAL A 75 5.56 5.10 -5.03
N ARG A 76 6.27 5.04 -6.16
CA ARG A 76 6.84 6.23 -6.82
C ARG A 76 5.79 7.25 -7.22
N LYS A 77 4.65 6.80 -7.78
CA LYS A 77 3.54 7.70 -8.12
C LYS A 77 2.93 8.35 -6.88
N LEU A 78 2.74 7.60 -5.79
CA LEU A 78 2.30 8.15 -4.50
C LEU A 78 3.23 9.25 -4.00
N GLN A 79 4.55 9.03 -4.07
CA GLN A 79 5.55 10.04 -3.70
C GLN A 79 5.37 11.31 -4.55
N SER A 80 5.26 11.19 -5.88
CA SER A 80 5.07 12.34 -6.78
C SER A 80 3.77 13.11 -6.52
N CYS A 81 2.67 12.41 -6.22
CA CYS A 81 1.40 13.04 -5.85
C CYS A 81 1.54 13.93 -4.59
N LEU A 82 2.37 13.52 -3.63
CA LEU A 82 2.60 14.27 -2.40
C LEU A 82 3.59 15.42 -2.56
N GLU A 83 4.62 15.26 -3.39
CA GLU A 83 5.58 16.33 -3.71
C GLU A 83 4.90 17.52 -4.39
N ALA A 84 3.91 17.26 -5.24
CA ALA A 84 3.11 18.30 -5.90
C ALA A 84 2.34 19.22 -4.92
N VAL A 85 2.14 18.80 -3.67
CA VAL A 85 1.47 19.59 -2.62
C VAL A 85 2.46 20.40 -1.78
N ALA A 86 3.73 20.00 -1.75
CA ALA A 86 4.75 20.64 -0.93
C ALA A 86 5.39 21.88 -1.60
N THR A 87 4.98 22.21 -2.83
CA THR A 87 5.41 23.38 -3.61
C THR A 87 4.31 24.43 -3.65
#